data_AF-A0A1J4RKF1-F1
#
_entry.id   AF-A0A1J4RKF1-F1
#
_cell.length_a   1.000
_cell.length_b   1.000
_cell.length_c   1.000
_cell.angle_alpha   90.00
_cell.angle_beta   90.00
_cell.angle_gamma   90.00
#
_symmetry.space_group_name_H-M   'P 1'
#
loop_
_entity.id
_entity.type
_entity.pdbx_description
1 polymer ?
#
loop_
_entity_poly.entity_id
_entity_poly.type
_entity_poly.pdbx_seq_one_letter_code
_entity_poly.pdbx_strand_id
1 'polypeptide(L)'
;MITIHLSNRAGKDLYSGRHKDVRQALEFCIHAKICLDGIILDHEDLRYANLDGWSVRNASFKGADLRGSNMSEATFLHCDFSEGLMQEACLCYSDLLNCNFYGTKFRKTDISEAKLDNPVFSHNIDTHLNLSTAYRITGIINSPSIHPMIVFQNLKQTIMLLNHIEKGKIIAVLKHLIKTANSNQDHYSLQEHTSSLQRNKR
;
A
#
# COMPACT_ATOMS: atom_id res chain seq x y z
N MET A 1 3.69 3.12 33.22
CA MET A 1 3.92 4.19 32.22
C MET A 1 5.41 4.46 32.16
N ILE A 2 5.94 4.65 30.96
CA ILE A 2 7.31 5.02 30.67
C ILE A 2 7.30 6.30 29.84
N THR A 3 8.42 7.03 29.82
CA THR A 3 8.57 8.14 28.88
C THR A 3 8.84 7.56 27.50
N ILE A 4 7.95 7.84 26.56
CA ILE A 4 8.10 7.50 25.14
C ILE A 4 8.61 8.73 24.42
N HIS A 5 9.56 8.52 23.51
CA HIS A 5 10.05 9.53 22.56
C HIS A 5 9.74 9.03 21.14
N LEU A 6 9.04 9.83 20.36
CA LEU A 6 8.74 9.56 18.97
C LEU A 6 9.60 10.49 18.13
N SER A 7 10.55 9.93 17.37
CA SER A 7 11.52 10.71 16.62
C SER A 7 11.46 10.44 15.12
N ASN A 8 12.05 11.34 14.34
CA ASN A 8 12.27 11.13 12.90
C ASN A 8 13.68 10.60 12.59
N ARG A 9 13.99 10.34 11.31
CA ARG A 9 15.32 9.86 10.87
C ARG A 9 16.49 10.78 11.23
N ALA A 10 16.24 12.08 11.42
CA ALA A 10 17.27 13.04 11.83
C ALA A 10 17.53 13.00 13.35
N GLY A 11 16.84 12.14 14.09
CA GLY A 11 16.90 12.09 15.55
C GLY A 11 16.16 13.24 16.24
N LYS A 12 15.38 14.04 15.49
CA LYS A 12 14.55 15.09 16.08
C LYS A 12 13.39 14.43 16.82
N ASP A 13 13.24 14.78 18.09
CA ASP A 13 12.08 14.41 18.89
C ASP A 13 10.85 15.16 18.36
N LEU A 14 9.86 14.41 17.88
CA LEU A 14 8.58 14.91 17.38
C LEU A 14 7.57 14.99 18.54
N TYR A 15 7.69 14.08 19.50
CA TYR A 15 6.84 14.02 20.68
C TYR A 15 7.51 13.25 21.82
N SER A 16 7.44 13.80 23.03
CA SER A 16 7.77 13.08 24.26
C SER A 16 6.62 13.15 25.27
N GLY A 17 6.32 12.04 25.91
CA GLY A 17 5.28 11.97 26.93
C GLY A 17 5.25 10.66 27.69
N ARG A 18 4.56 10.65 28.84
CA ARG A 18 4.38 9.42 29.65
C ARG A 18 3.20 8.62 29.14
N HIS A 19 3.47 7.43 28.62
CA HIS A 19 2.48 6.49 28.08
C HIS A 19 2.77 5.07 28.54
N LYS A 20 1.84 4.15 28.32
CA LYS A 20 2.03 2.73 28.60
C LYS A 20 3.02 2.10 27.61
N ASP A 21 2.89 2.43 26.33
CA ASP A 21 3.61 1.87 25.20
C ASP A 21 3.60 2.87 24.02
N VAL A 22 4.34 2.56 22.96
CA VAL A 22 4.44 3.40 21.75
C VAL A 22 3.08 3.55 21.07
N ARG A 23 2.27 2.49 21.03
CA ARG A 23 0.91 2.53 20.47
C ARG A 23 0.05 3.59 21.14
N GLN A 24 0.00 3.62 22.47
CA GLN A 24 -0.78 4.63 23.20
C GLN A 24 -0.25 6.05 22.97
N ALA A 25 1.08 6.23 22.92
CA ALA A 25 1.68 7.52 22.62
C ALA A 25 1.28 8.02 21.21
N LEU A 26 1.31 7.11 20.23
CA LEU A 26 0.93 7.40 18.85
C LEU A 26 -0.55 7.76 18.73
N GLU A 27 -1.45 6.95 19.30
CA GLU A 27 -2.90 7.21 19.32
C GLU A 27 -3.22 8.57 19.95
N PHE A 28 -2.55 8.91 21.06
CA PHE A 28 -2.67 10.22 21.69
C PHE A 28 -2.25 11.35 20.73
N CYS A 29 -1.12 11.22 20.05
CA CYS A 29 -0.62 12.23 19.13
C CYS A 29 -1.58 12.45 17.95
N ILE A 30 -2.17 11.36 17.43
CA ILE A 30 -3.15 11.41 16.34
C ILE A 30 -4.40 12.15 16.80
N HIS A 31 -4.96 11.79 17.97
CA HIS A 31 -6.11 12.46 18.54
C HIS A 31 -5.85 13.95 18.82
N ALA A 32 -4.66 14.27 19.34
CA ALA A 32 -4.21 15.64 19.60
C ALA A 32 -3.78 16.40 18.33
N LYS A 33 -3.84 15.77 17.15
CA LYS A 33 -3.45 16.34 15.85
C LYS A 33 -2.01 16.87 15.83
N ILE A 34 -1.11 16.17 16.52
CA ILE A 34 0.33 16.48 16.52
C ILE A 34 0.91 16.08 15.16
N CYS A 35 1.70 16.98 14.55
CA CYS A 35 2.39 16.67 13.30
C CYS A 35 3.53 15.69 13.56
N LEU A 36 3.43 14.51 12.96
CA LEU A 36 4.40 13.42 13.07
C LEU A 36 5.08 13.10 11.73
N ASP A 37 5.18 14.09 10.84
CA ASP A 37 5.83 13.90 9.54
C ASP A 37 7.29 13.43 9.73
N GLY A 38 7.62 12.33 9.05
CA GLY A 38 8.93 11.69 9.15
C GLY A 38 9.11 10.76 10.34
N ILE A 39 8.07 10.49 11.15
CA ILE A 39 8.17 9.60 12.32
C ILE A 39 8.69 8.21 11.95
N ILE A 40 9.53 7.66 12.82
CA ILE A 40 10.05 6.29 12.72
C ILE A 40 9.39 5.42 13.77
N LEU A 41 8.70 4.40 13.27
CA LEU A 41 7.97 3.37 14.01
C LEU A 41 8.42 1.97 13.56
N ASP A 42 9.65 1.87 13.07
CA ASP A 42 10.23 0.63 12.57
C ASP A 42 10.27 -0.42 13.69
N HIS A 43 9.82 -1.64 13.38
CA HIS A 43 9.77 -2.78 14.30
C HIS A 43 8.92 -2.58 15.57
N GLU A 44 8.11 -1.53 15.65
CA GLU A 44 7.24 -1.28 16.79
C GLU A 44 6.03 -2.22 16.83
N ASP A 45 5.55 -2.50 18.04
CA ASP A 45 4.30 -3.22 18.26
C ASP A 45 3.13 -2.24 18.24
N LEU A 46 2.45 -2.18 17.10
CA LEU A 46 1.28 -1.34 16.82
C LEU A 46 0.03 -2.18 16.57
N ARG A 47 -0.02 -3.39 17.14
CA ARG A 47 -1.20 -4.26 17.01
C ARG A 47 -2.42 -3.57 17.58
N TYR A 48 -3.53 -3.63 16.83
CA TYR A 48 -4.79 -3.00 17.20
C TYR A 48 -4.69 -1.47 17.43
N ALA A 49 -3.66 -0.82 16.89
CA ALA A 49 -3.55 0.63 16.96
C ALA A 49 -4.73 1.30 16.24
N ASN A 50 -5.27 2.37 16.82
CA ASN A 50 -6.25 3.21 16.13
C ASN A 50 -5.55 4.41 15.47
N LEU A 51 -5.43 4.35 14.15
CA LEU A 51 -4.78 5.31 13.28
C LEU A 51 -5.78 5.90 12.25
N ASP A 52 -7.08 5.89 12.58
CA ASP A 52 -8.14 6.37 11.70
C ASP A 52 -7.98 7.85 11.36
N GLY A 53 -8.22 8.20 10.10
CA GLY A 53 -8.10 9.58 9.60
C GLY A 53 -6.70 10.19 9.73
N TRP A 54 -5.68 9.42 10.10
CA TRP A 54 -4.35 9.98 10.34
C TRP A 54 -3.72 10.42 9.02
N SER A 55 -3.28 11.68 8.97
CA SER A 55 -2.51 12.23 7.85
C SER A 55 -1.04 12.32 8.24
N VAL A 56 -0.18 11.58 7.52
CA VAL A 56 1.26 11.59 7.77
C VAL A 56 2.05 11.44 6.48
N ARG A 57 3.21 12.12 6.44
CA ARG A 57 4.15 12.06 5.32
C ARG A 57 5.48 11.49 5.75
N ASN A 58 6.12 10.74 4.85
CA ASN A 58 7.49 10.24 5.01
C ASN A 58 7.71 9.38 6.28
N ALA A 59 6.65 8.80 6.84
CA ALA A 59 6.76 7.94 8.01
C ALA A 59 7.34 6.56 7.62
N SER A 60 7.99 5.92 8.58
CA SER A 60 8.56 4.57 8.44
C SER A 60 7.90 3.65 9.45
N PHE A 61 7.32 2.56 8.95
CA PHE A 61 6.72 1.44 9.69
C PHE A 61 7.43 0.14 9.29
N LYS A 62 8.72 0.21 8.95
CA LYS A 62 9.43 -0.93 8.40
C LYS A 62 9.45 -2.06 9.42
N GLY A 63 8.95 -3.23 9.03
CA GLY A 63 8.89 -4.39 9.92
C GLY A 63 7.99 -4.21 11.15
N ALA A 64 7.18 -3.15 11.21
CA ALA A 64 6.24 -2.92 12.31
C ALA A 64 5.13 -3.98 12.33
N ASP A 65 4.62 -4.27 13.52
CA ASP A 65 3.49 -5.15 13.71
C ASP A 65 2.20 -4.35 13.80
N LEU A 66 1.47 -4.28 12.69
CA LEU A 66 0.21 -3.54 12.51
C LEU A 66 -1.00 -4.48 12.47
N ARG A 67 -0.89 -5.72 12.95
CA ARG A 67 -1.99 -6.70 12.90
C ARG A 67 -3.22 -6.17 13.62
N GLY A 68 -4.38 -6.24 12.95
CA GLY A 68 -5.65 -5.76 13.48
C GLY A 68 -5.74 -4.25 13.71
N SER A 69 -4.78 -3.45 13.23
CA SER A 69 -4.84 -1.98 13.35
C SER A 69 -5.96 -1.40 12.47
N ASN A 70 -6.52 -0.27 12.93
CA ASN A 70 -7.44 0.52 12.16
C ASN A 70 -6.72 1.71 11.53
N MET A 71 -6.66 1.76 10.21
CA MET A 71 -6.08 2.84 9.39
C MET A 71 -7.12 3.33 8.37
N SER A 72 -8.41 3.18 8.68
CA SER A 72 -9.49 3.66 7.82
C SER A 72 -9.40 5.17 7.62
N GLU A 73 -9.72 5.66 6.42
CA GLU A 73 -9.73 7.10 6.07
C GLU A 73 -8.38 7.82 6.24
N ALA A 74 -7.29 7.09 6.55
CA ALA A 74 -5.97 7.66 6.73
C ALA A 74 -5.37 8.12 5.40
N THR A 75 -4.49 9.11 5.46
CA THR A 75 -3.69 9.59 4.32
C THR A 75 -2.22 9.37 4.59
N PHE A 76 -1.63 8.41 3.88
CA PHE A 76 -0.19 8.13 3.94
C PHE A 76 0.48 8.55 2.64
N LEU A 77 1.44 9.45 2.75
CA LEU A 77 2.20 9.95 1.60
C LEU A 77 3.68 9.62 1.77
N HIS A 78 4.26 8.91 0.80
CA HIS A 78 5.67 8.49 0.81
C HIS A 78 6.06 7.68 2.07
N CYS A 79 5.14 6.87 2.59
CA CYS A 79 5.38 6.06 3.78
C CYS A 79 5.95 4.68 3.44
N ASP A 80 6.79 4.15 4.34
CA ASP A 80 7.42 2.85 4.18
C ASP A 80 6.80 1.81 5.13
N PHE A 81 6.03 0.87 4.60
CA PHE A 81 5.45 -0.26 5.32
C PHE A 81 6.17 -1.58 4.99
N SER A 82 7.35 -1.52 4.36
CA SER A 82 8.06 -2.72 3.93
C SER A 82 8.34 -3.68 5.09
N GLU A 83 8.26 -4.97 4.80
CA GLU A 83 8.44 -6.07 5.76
C GLU A 83 7.44 -6.07 6.94
N GLY A 84 6.45 -5.16 6.96
CA GLY A 84 5.45 -5.04 8.02
C GLY A 84 4.43 -6.19 8.06
N LEU A 85 3.78 -6.34 9.20
CA LEU A 85 2.71 -7.31 9.42
C LEU A 85 1.37 -6.58 9.49
N MET A 86 0.51 -6.73 8.48
CA MET A 86 -0.77 -6.01 8.39
C MET A 86 -1.97 -6.98 8.37
N GLN A 87 -1.80 -8.22 8.82
CA GLN A 87 -2.91 -9.18 8.81
C GLN A 87 -4.10 -8.65 9.60
N GLU A 88 -5.29 -8.76 9.02
CA GLU A 88 -6.56 -8.30 9.61
C GLU A 88 -6.61 -6.79 9.89
N ALA A 89 -5.70 -5.98 9.33
CA ALA A 89 -5.76 -4.53 9.42
C ALA A 89 -6.84 -3.95 8.48
N CYS A 90 -7.36 -2.77 8.83
CA CYS A 90 -8.34 -2.03 8.04
C CYS A 90 -7.70 -0.79 7.40
N LEU A 91 -7.66 -0.73 6.08
CA LEU A 91 -7.22 0.41 5.26
C LEU A 91 -8.38 1.00 4.46
N CYS A 92 -9.63 0.75 4.86
CA CYS A 92 -10.80 1.18 4.11
C CYS A 92 -10.80 2.69 3.88
N TYR A 93 -11.15 3.14 2.68
CA TYR A 93 -11.21 4.57 2.30
C TYR A 93 -9.89 5.35 2.47
N SER A 94 -8.76 4.66 2.68
CA SER A 94 -7.47 5.33 2.86
C SER A 94 -6.88 5.81 1.54
N ASP A 95 -6.07 6.87 1.62
CA ASP A 95 -5.27 7.40 0.53
C ASP A 95 -3.79 7.01 0.74
N LEU A 96 -3.31 6.07 -0.06
CA LEU A 96 -1.97 5.48 0.01
C LEU A 96 -1.14 5.91 -1.22
N LEU A 97 -0.43 7.03 -1.09
CA LEU A 97 0.30 7.64 -2.20
C LEU A 97 1.80 7.37 -2.07
N ASN A 98 2.38 6.77 -3.11
CA ASN A 98 3.80 6.42 -3.21
C ASN A 98 4.31 5.64 -1.98
N CYS A 99 3.47 4.74 -1.46
CA CYS A 99 3.80 3.93 -0.29
C CYS A 99 4.53 2.64 -0.68
N ASN A 100 5.50 2.24 0.14
CA ASN A 100 6.24 1.01 -0.03
C ASN A 100 5.64 -0.11 0.82
N PHE A 101 5.27 -1.21 0.19
CA PHE A 101 4.70 -2.41 0.79
C PHE A 101 5.52 -3.67 0.44
N TYR A 102 6.80 -3.50 0.11
CA TYR A 102 7.66 -4.62 -0.24
C TYR A 102 7.78 -5.61 0.92
N GLY A 103 7.37 -6.86 0.71
CA GLY A 103 7.46 -7.92 1.72
C GLY A 103 6.42 -7.83 2.84
N THR A 104 5.49 -6.87 2.78
CA THR A 104 4.42 -6.72 3.75
C THR A 104 3.44 -7.90 3.68
N LYS A 105 2.97 -8.37 4.84
CA LYS A 105 2.02 -9.48 4.92
C LYS A 105 0.59 -8.98 5.09
N PHE A 106 -0.27 -9.29 4.12
CA PHE A 106 -1.60 -8.70 3.99
C PHE A 106 -2.78 -9.64 4.25
N ARG A 107 -2.59 -10.84 4.78
CA ARG A 107 -3.67 -11.82 4.92
C ARG A 107 -4.90 -11.22 5.62
N LYS A 108 -6.06 -11.20 4.93
CA LYS A 108 -7.33 -10.59 5.39
C LYS A 108 -7.26 -9.08 5.69
N THR A 109 -6.31 -8.35 5.10
CA THR A 109 -6.33 -6.88 5.18
C THR A 109 -7.50 -6.38 4.35
N ASP A 110 -8.28 -5.47 4.91
CA ASP A 110 -9.35 -4.80 4.18
C ASP A 110 -8.81 -3.53 3.53
N ILE A 111 -8.91 -3.45 2.20
CA ILE A 111 -8.54 -2.27 1.40
C ILE A 111 -9.74 -1.74 0.62
N SER A 112 -10.95 -2.02 1.09
CA SER A 112 -12.19 -1.58 0.44
C SER A 112 -12.19 -0.07 0.27
N GLU A 113 -12.46 0.39 -0.95
CA GLU A 113 -12.51 1.80 -1.32
C GLU A 113 -11.19 2.58 -1.12
N ALA A 114 -10.07 1.90 -0.84
CA ALA A 114 -8.77 2.55 -0.71
C ALA A 114 -8.24 3.03 -2.08
N LYS A 115 -7.47 4.13 -2.09
CA LYS A 115 -6.74 4.61 -3.26
C LYS A 115 -5.26 4.29 -3.09
N LEU A 116 -4.72 3.45 -3.98
CA LEU A 116 -3.31 3.09 -4.00
C LEU A 116 -2.66 3.69 -5.25
N ASP A 117 -1.90 4.78 -5.07
CA ASP A 117 -1.20 5.42 -6.18
C ASP A 117 0.29 5.15 -6.10
N ASN A 118 0.84 4.51 -7.14
CA ASN A 118 2.22 4.03 -7.20
C ASN A 118 2.64 3.17 -5.99
N PRO A 119 1.86 2.15 -5.59
CA PRO A 119 2.29 1.26 -4.52
C PRO A 119 3.47 0.41 -4.97
N VAL A 120 4.48 0.25 -4.10
CA VAL A 120 5.58 -0.69 -4.33
C VAL A 120 5.27 -1.99 -3.62
N PHE A 121 5.08 -3.07 -4.36
CA PHE A 121 4.81 -4.39 -3.83
C PHE A 121 5.98 -5.35 -4.08
N SER A 122 6.05 -6.45 -3.32
CA SER A 122 6.99 -7.53 -3.65
C SER A 122 6.53 -8.29 -4.90
N HIS A 123 7.48 -8.91 -5.60
CA HIS A 123 7.19 -9.72 -6.79
C HIS A 123 6.20 -10.87 -6.51
N ASN A 124 6.17 -11.39 -5.28
CA ASN A 124 5.31 -12.48 -4.82
C ASN A 124 4.36 -12.00 -3.72
N ILE A 125 3.43 -11.09 -4.03
CA ILE A 125 2.35 -10.83 -3.10
C ILE A 125 1.62 -12.15 -2.85
N ASP A 126 1.65 -12.55 -1.59
CA ASP A 126 0.83 -13.64 -1.08
C ASP A 126 -0.62 -13.32 -1.47
N THR A 127 -1.27 -14.25 -2.16
CA THR A 127 -2.52 -14.09 -2.94
C THR A 127 -3.76 -13.72 -2.10
N HIS A 128 -3.53 -13.31 -0.85
CA HIS A 128 -4.52 -13.05 0.18
C HIS A 128 -4.92 -11.58 0.33
N LEU A 129 -4.26 -10.64 -0.37
CA LEU A 129 -4.76 -9.26 -0.47
C LEU A 129 -5.76 -9.15 -1.61
N ASN A 130 -7.00 -8.83 -1.28
CA ASN A 130 -8.04 -8.67 -2.30
C ASN A 130 -7.99 -7.27 -2.93
N LEU A 131 -7.07 -7.08 -3.88
CA LEU A 131 -6.94 -5.85 -4.68
C LEU A 131 -8.22 -5.47 -5.43
N SER A 132 -9.19 -6.39 -5.55
CA SER A 132 -10.44 -6.12 -6.25
C SER A 132 -11.41 -5.20 -5.50
N THR A 133 -11.10 -4.89 -4.25
CA THR A 133 -11.92 -4.06 -3.35
C THR A 133 -11.44 -2.62 -3.28
N ALA A 134 -10.21 -2.32 -3.74
CA ALA A 134 -9.69 -0.96 -3.80
C ALA A 134 -10.52 -0.11 -4.75
N TYR A 135 -10.75 1.17 -4.39
CA TYR A 135 -11.41 2.13 -5.27
C TYR A 135 -10.56 2.42 -6.51
N ARG A 136 -9.24 2.57 -6.32
CA ARG A 136 -8.31 2.90 -7.39
C ARG A 136 -6.94 2.32 -7.12
N ILE A 137 -6.30 1.78 -8.15
CA ILE A 137 -4.88 1.40 -8.13
C ILE A 137 -4.19 1.98 -9.37
N THR A 138 -3.15 2.81 -9.19
CA THR A 138 -2.36 3.40 -10.29
C THR A 138 -0.86 3.16 -10.13
N GLY A 139 -0.09 3.38 -11.20
CA GLY A 139 1.38 3.34 -11.18
C GLY A 139 2.02 2.07 -11.75
N ILE A 140 3.35 2.06 -11.81
CA ILE A 140 4.14 0.91 -12.26
C ILE A 140 4.22 -0.10 -11.13
N ILE A 141 3.42 -1.17 -11.24
CA ILE A 141 3.38 -2.23 -10.23
C ILE A 141 4.29 -3.34 -10.72
N ASN A 142 5.49 -3.40 -10.14
CA ASN A 142 6.55 -4.35 -10.48
C ASN A 142 6.26 -5.76 -9.92
N SER A 143 5.06 -6.28 -10.13
CA SER A 143 4.70 -7.66 -9.76
C SER A 143 3.92 -8.32 -10.90
N PRO A 144 4.54 -9.29 -11.61
CA PRO A 144 3.91 -10.01 -12.72
C PRO A 144 2.60 -10.72 -12.33
N SER A 145 2.50 -11.17 -11.08
CA SER A 145 1.34 -11.87 -10.52
C SER A 145 0.16 -10.94 -10.22
N ILE A 146 0.41 -9.63 -10.04
CA ILE A 146 -0.63 -8.64 -9.74
C ILE A 146 -1.18 -7.99 -11.02
N HIS A 147 -0.38 -7.95 -12.09
CA HIS A 147 -0.75 -7.30 -13.34
C HIS A 147 -2.12 -7.76 -13.89
N PRO A 148 -2.49 -9.06 -13.90
CA PRO A 148 -3.82 -9.49 -14.35
C PRO A 148 -4.97 -9.01 -13.45
N MET A 149 -4.78 -8.98 -12.12
CA MET A 149 -5.81 -8.56 -11.17
C MET A 149 -6.13 -7.07 -11.29
N ILE A 150 -5.11 -6.25 -11.56
CA ILE A 150 -5.27 -4.81 -11.77
C ILE A 150 -5.86 -4.52 -13.13
N VAL A 151 -5.43 -5.22 -14.17
CA VAL A 151 -6.08 -5.15 -15.48
C VAL A 151 -7.56 -5.48 -15.32
N PHE A 152 -7.91 -6.53 -14.56
CA PHE A 152 -9.30 -6.89 -14.26
C PHE A 152 -10.04 -5.82 -13.44
N GLN A 153 -9.38 -5.18 -12.47
CA GLN A 153 -9.96 -4.06 -11.72
C GLN A 153 -10.23 -2.83 -12.60
N ASN A 154 -9.23 -2.39 -13.34
CA ASN A 154 -9.36 -1.28 -14.28
C ASN A 154 -10.43 -1.60 -15.33
N LEU A 155 -10.52 -2.85 -15.79
CA LEU A 155 -11.61 -3.34 -16.64
C LEU A 155 -12.97 -3.24 -15.95
N LYS A 156 -13.11 -3.73 -14.71
CA LYS A 156 -14.36 -3.68 -13.93
C LYS A 156 -14.83 -2.24 -13.72
N GLN A 157 -13.93 -1.34 -13.34
CA GLN A 157 -14.24 0.08 -13.13
C GLN A 157 -14.59 0.76 -14.45
N THR A 158 -13.85 0.45 -15.53
CA THR A 158 -14.18 0.92 -16.88
C THR A 158 -15.55 0.39 -17.32
N ILE A 159 -15.88 -0.89 -17.09
CA ILE A 159 -17.18 -1.48 -17.41
C ILE A 159 -18.31 -0.83 -16.59
N MET A 160 -18.09 -0.56 -15.29
CA MET A 160 -19.06 0.15 -14.45
C MET A 160 -19.34 1.58 -14.96
N LEU A 161 -18.30 2.30 -15.40
CA LEU A 161 -18.44 3.61 -16.04
C LEU A 161 -19.14 3.51 -17.42
N LEU A 162 -18.91 2.40 -18.14
CA LEU A 162 -19.48 2.12 -19.45
C LEU A 162 -20.91 1.54 -19.39
N ASN A 163 -21.47 1.23 -18.22
CA ASN A 163 -22.88 0.78 -18.12
C ASN A 163 -23.90 1.81 -18.62
N HIS A 164 -23.47 3.07 -18.83
CA HIS A 164 -24.24 4.12 -19.50
C HIS A 164 -23.92 4.29 -21.00
N ILE A 165 -23.13 3.41 -21.60
CA ILE A 165 -22.60 3.53 -22.96
C ILE A 165 -23.00 2.32 -23.81
N GLU A 166 -23.34 2.55 -25.09
CA GLU A 166 -23.78 1.52 -26.03
C GLU A 166 -22.78 0.34 -26.15
N LYS A 167 -23.30 -0.89 -26.13
CA LYS A 167 -22.55 -2.17 -26.16
C LYS A 167 -21.42 -2.24 -27.20
N GLY A 168 -21.57 -1.57 -28.36
CA GLY A 168 -20.55 -1.57 -29.42
C GLY A 168 -19.24 -0.89 -29.03
N LYS A 169 -19.29 0.17 -28.21
CA LYS A 169 -18.09 0.91 -27.75
C LYS A 169 -17.32 0.14 -26.67
N ILE A 170 -18.03 -0.65 -25.86
CA ILE A 170 -17.45 -1.53 -24.82
C ILE A 170 -16.50 -2.55 -25.45
N ILE A 171 -16.92 -3.20 -26.54
CA ILE A 171 -16.11 -4.22 -27.23
C ILE A 171 -14.81 -3.62 -27.79
N ALA A 172 -14.84 -2.38 -28.29
CA ALA A 172 -13.66 -1.70 -28.80
C ALA A 172 -12.65 -1.39 -27.68
N VAL A 173 -13.13 -0.93 -26.52
CA VAL A 173 -12.30 -0.67 -25.34
C VAL A 173 -11.68 -1.97 -24.80
N LEU A 174 -12.47 -3.03 -24.67
CA LEU A 174 -11.98 -4.35 -24.23
C LEU A 174 -10.89 -4.89 -25.16
N LYS A 175 -11.08 -4.81 -26.48
CA LYS A 175 -10.07 -5.22 -27.48
C LYS A 175 -8.78 -4.40 -27.37
N HIS A 176 -8.89 -3.10 -27.12
CA HIS A 176 -7.74 -2.24 -26.94
C HIS A 176 -6.96 -2.62 -25.68
N LEU A 177 -7.65 -2.77 -24.54
CA LEU A 177 -7.04 -3.14 -23.25
C LEU A 177 -6.35 -4.51 -23.29
N ILE A 178 -6.95 -5.50 -23.96
CA ILE A 178 -6.32 -6.82 -24.16
C ILE A 178 -5.03 -6.69 -24.99
N LYS A 179 -5.05 -5.84 -26.03
CA LYS A 179 -3.86 -5.59 -26.85
C LYS A 179 -2.75 -4.91 -26.05
N THR A 180 -3.08 -3.93 -25.21
CA THR A 180 -2.10 -3.25 -24.34
C THR A 180 -1.55 -4.18 -23.26
N ALA A 181 -2.38 -5.07 -22.71
CA ALA A 181 -1.95 -6.05 -21.71
C ALA A 181 -0.93 -7.05 -22.30
N ASN A 182 -1.17 -7.52 -23.54
CA ASN A 182 -0.26 -8.46 -24.21
C ASN A 182 1.08 -7.81 -24.58
N SER A 183 1.09 -6.56 -25.05
CA SER A 183 2.34 -5.86 -25.39
C SER A 183 3.25 -5.62 -24.18
N ASN A 184 2.68 -5.49 -22.98
CA ASN A 184 3.46 -5.34 -21.76
C ASN A 184 4.07 -6.69 -21.32
N GLN A 185 3.36 -7.80 -21.52
CA GLN A 185 3.86 -9.16 -21.22
C GLN A 185 5.09 -9.54 -22.07
N ASP A 186 5.11 -9.12 -23.34
CA ASP A 186 6.25 -9.30 -24.23
C ASP A 186 7.47 -8.47 -23.78
N HIS A 187 7.25 -7.28 -23.21
CA HIS A 187 8.33 -6.45 -22.70
C HIS A 187 8.99 -7.01 -21.42
N TYR A 188 8.20 -7.62 -20.53
CA TYR A 188 8.71 -8.27 -19.32
C TYR A 188 9.53 -9.54 -19.62
N SER A 189 9.06 -10.37 -20.54
CA SER A 189 9.77 -11.60 -20.95
C SER A 189 11.14 -11.29 -21.61
N LEU A 190 11.23 -10.19 -22.36
CA LEU A 190 12.49 -9.68 -22.93
C LEU A 190 13.46 -9.13 -21.86
N GLN A 191 12.96 -8.47 -20.82
CA GLN A 191 13.80 -7.97 -19.72
C GLN A 191 14.33 -9.10 -18.81
N GLU A 192 13.55 -10.17 -18.59
CA GLU A 192 14.02 -11.35 -17.85
C GLU A 192 15.07 -12.14 -18.64
N HIS A 193 14.89 -12.28 -19.96
CA HIS A 193 15.90 -12.91 -20.83
C HIS A 193 17.22 -12.14 -20.82
N THR A 194 17.18 -10.81 -20.88
CA THR A 194 18.39 -9.98 -20.87
C THR A 194 19.09 -9.97 -19.50
N SER A 195 18.33 -10.01 -18.41
CA SER A 195 18.87 -10.06 -17.04
C SER A 195 19.48 -11.42 -16.67
N SER A 196 18.90 -12.52 -17.15
CA SER A 196 19.45 -13.88 -16.98
C SER A 196 20.73 -14.09 -17.81
N LEU A 197 20.79 -13.52 -19.03
CA LEU A 197 21.99 -13.50 -19.86
C LEU A 197 23.15 -12.69 -19.25
N GLN A 198 22.86 -11.64 -18.48
CA GLN A 198 23.89 -10.86 -17.77
C GLN A 198 24.41 -11.56 -16.50
N ARG A 199 23.59 -12.37 -15.83
CA ARG A 199 24.02 -13.19 -14.68
C ARG A 199 24.91 -14.37 -15.07
N ASN A 200 24.72 -14.95 -16.25
CA ASN A 200 25.58 -16.04 -16.76
C ASN A 200 26.92 -15.57 -17.36
N LYS A 201 27.22 -14.27 -17.31
CA LYS A 201 28.48 -13.67 -17.79
C LYS A 201 29.35 -13.08 -16.66
N ARG A 202 29.09 -13.42 -15.40
CA ARG A 202 29.93 -13.07 -14.25
C ARG A 202 30.40 -14.31 -13.52
#